data_AF-K9XIZ7-F1
#
_entry.id   AF-K9XIZ7-F1
#
_cell.length_a   1.000
_cell.length_b   1.000
_cell.length_c   1.000
_cell.angle_alpha   90.00
_cell.angle_beta   90.00
_cell.angle_gamma   90.00
#
_symmetry.space_group_name_H-M   'P 1'
#
loop_
_entity.id
_entity.type
_entity.pdbx_description
1 polymer ?
#
loop_
_entity_poly.entity_id
_entity_poly.type
_entity_poly.pdbx_seq_one_letter_code
_entity_poly.pdbx_strand_id
1 'polypeptide(L)' 'MSMTWEEIRKEAYQLSVSDRLLLVEAIVRSLSNELRPRPEPTEGIVERLAGSLKTDTPPPTDKEIDAILENRLKGKYL' A
#
# COMPACT_ATOMS: atom_id res chain seq x y z
N MET A 1 0.21 -1.59 24.73
CA MET A 1 0.10 -3.04 25.02
C MET A 1 -0.93 -3.61 24.05
N SER A 2 -0.61 -4.68 23.34
CA SER A 2 -1.56 -5.40 22.50
C SER A 2 -2.37 -6.37 23.36
N MET A 3 -3.69 -6.41 23.14
CA MET A 3 -4.57 -7.42 23.77
C MET A 3 -4.22 -8.82 23.29
N THR A 4 -4.39 -9.81 24.16
CA THR A 4 -4.27 -11.22 23.81
C THR A 4 -5.50 -11.72 23.05
N TRP A 5 -5.36 -12.81 22.30
CA TRP A 5 -6.49 -13.42 21.58
C TRP A 5 -7.63 -13.85 22.52
N GLU A 6 -7.30 -14.34 23.71
CA GLU A 6 -8.29 -14.80 24.68
C GLU A 6 -9.14 -13.65 25.22
N GLU A 7 -8.53 -12.48 25.45
CA GLU A 7 -9.22 -11.26 25.85
C GLU A 7 -10.16 -10.77 24.74
N ILE A 8 -9.66 -10.68 23.49
CA ILE A 8 -10.47 -10.26 22.33
C ILE A 8 -11.68 -11.19 22.14
N ARG A 9 -11.47 -12.50 22.24
CA ARG A 9 -12.56 -13.49 22.11
C ARG A 9 -13.59 -13.33 23.23
N LYS A 10 -13.14 -13.10 24.46
CA LYS A 10 -14.04 -12.91 25.62
C LYS A 10 -14.89 -11.66 25.45
N GLU A 11 -14.29 -10.55 25.04
CA GLU A 11 -15.01 -9.29 24.79
C GLU A 11 -16.02 -9.43 23.65
N ALA A 12 -15.63 -10.07 22.54
CA ALA A 12 -16.53 -10.32 21.41
C ALA A 12 -17.78 -11.13 21.80
N TYR A 13 -17.66 -12.05 22.78
CA TYR A 13 -18.80 -12.83 23.27
C TYR A 13 -19.72 -12.08 24.24
N GLN A 14 -19.25 -10.99 24.85
CA GLN A 14 -20.06 -10.14 25.72
C GLN A 14 -20.93 -9.15 24.94
N LEU A 15 -20.64 -8.94 23.66
CA LEU A 15 -21.40 -8.07 22.78
C LEU A 15 -22.83 -8.59 22.51
N SER A 16 -23.74 -7.64 22.24
CA SER A 16 -25.08 -7.97 21.77
C SER A 16 -25.02 -8.74 20.44
N VAL A 17 -26.12 -9.40 20.06
CA VAL A 17 -26.18 -10.10 18.75
C VAL A 17 -25.95 -9.11 17.60
N SER A 18 -26.58 -7.93 17.66
CA SER A 18 -26.44 -6.88 16.65
C SER A 18 -25.00 -6.40 16.52
N ASP A 19 -24.33 -6.14 17.65
CA ASP A 19 -22.94 -5.65 17.64
C ASP A 19 -21.97 -6.72 17.13
N ARG A 20 -22.22 -8.01 17.44
CA ARG A 20 -21.44 -9.11 16.87
C ARG A 20 -21.58 -9.19 15.36
N LEU A 21 -22.77 -8.96 14.81
CA LEU A 21 -22.98 -8.93 13.35
C LEU A 21 -22.22 -7.76 12.71
N LEU A 22 -22.24 -6.58 13.32
CA LEU A 22 -21.46 -5.42 12.86
C LEU A 22 -19.95 -5.70 12.92
N LEU A 23 -19.47 -6.33 13.99
CA LEU A 23 -18.07 -6.71 14.14
C LEU A 23 -17.65 -7.71 13.05
N VAL A 24 -18.48 -8.70 12.74
CA VAL A 24 -18.22 -9.66 11.66
C VAL A 24 -18.13 -8.94 10.31
N GLU A 25 -19.05 -8.02 10.01
CA GLU A 25 -18.99 -7.23 8.78
C GLU A 25 -17.69 -6.42 8.68
N ALA A 26 -17.30 -5.76 9.77
CA ALA A 26 -16.08 -4.96 9.83
C ALA A 26 -14.82 -5.81 9.59
N ILE A 27 -14.74 -6.99 10.23
CA ILE A 27 -13.62 -7.94 10.03
C ILE A 27 -13.57 -8.42 8.59
N VAL A 28 -14.71 -8.83 8.02
CA VAL A 28 -14.79 -9.29 6.62
C VAL A 28 -14.34 -8.19 5.66
N ARG A 29 -14.75 -6.94 5.87
CA ARG A 29 -14.31 -5.80 5.05
C ARG A 29 -12.81 -5.54 5.18
N SER A 30 -12.26 -5.60 6.39
CA SER A 30 -10.81 -5.43 6.63
C SER A 30 -10.01 -6.49 5.87
N LEU A 31 -10.36 -7.76 6.08
CA LEU A 31 -9.70 -8.88 5.42
C LEU A 31 -9.88 -8.83 3.91
N SER A 32 -11.06 -8.43 3.41
CA SER A 32 -11.28 -8.28 1.97
C SER A 32 -10.37 -7.23 1.34
N ASN A 33 -9.97 -6.18 2.08
CA ASN A 33 -9.05 -5.18 1.55
C ASN A 33 -7.60 -5.69 1.52
N GLU A 34 -7.19 -6.48 2.51
CA GLU A 34 -5.85 -7.06 2.59
C GLU A 34 -5.65 -8.26 1.66
N LEU A 35 -6.66 -9.13 1.59
CA LEU A 35 -6.65 -10.36 0.80
C LEU A 35 -7.11 -10.15 -0.65
N ARG A 36 -7.46 -8.92 -1.03
CA ARG A 36 -7.77 -8.59 -2.41
C ARG A 36 -6.58 -9.04 -3.27
N PRO A 37 -6.76 -10.01 -4.17
CA PRO A 37 -5.68 -10.40 -5.07
C PRO A 37 -5.27 -9.15 -5.82
N ARG A 38 -3.97 -8.84 -5.78
CA ARG A 38 -3.42 -7.77 -6.61
C ARG A 38 -3.83 -8.10 -8.05
N PRO A 39 -4.48 -7.18 -8.78
CA PRO A 39 -4.80 -7.44 -10.17
C PRO A 39 -3.51 -7.82 -10.88
N GLU A 40 -3.54 -8.97 -11.56
CA GLU A 40 -2.47 -9.38 -12.46
C GLU A 40 -2.18 -8.19 -13.39
N PRO A 41 -0.90 -7.84 -13.61
CA PRO A 41 -0.56 -6.85 -14.61
C PRO A 41 -1.24 -7.26 -15.92
N THR A 42 -2.00 -6.36 -16.53
CA THR A 42 -2.60 -6.63 -17.85
C THR A 42 -1.48 -7.05 -18.80
N GLU A 43 -1.70 -8.11 -19.57
CA GLU A 43 -0.74 -8.58 -20.57
C GLU A 43 -0.27 -7.40 -21.44
N GLY A 44 1.04 -7.29 -21.65
CA GLY A 44 1.60 -6.18 -22.40
C GLY A 44 1.92 -4.93 -21.59
N ILE A 45 1.55 -4.81 -20.30
CA ILE A 45 1.89 -3.61 -19.51
C ILE A 45 3.40 -3.44 -19.38
N VAL A 46 4.13 -4.52 -19.11
CA VAL A 46 5.59 -4.46 -18.95
C VAL A 46 6.26 -4.09 -20.28
N GLU A 47 5.77 -4.65 -21.38
CA GLU A 47 6.22 -4.39 -22.74
C GLU A 47 5.90 -2.95 -23.18
N ARG A 48 4.75 -2.41 -22.79
CA ARG A 48 4.35 -1.02 -23.05
C ARG A 48 5.09 0.00 -22.19
N LEU A 49 5.60 -0.42 -21.03
CA LEU A 49 6.44 0.42 -20.16
C LEU A 49 7.93 0.30 -20.50
N ALA A 50 8.33 -0.78 -21.18
CA ALA A 50 9.70 -1.00 -21.63
C ALA A 50 10.10 0.08 -22.64
N GLY A 51 10.90 1.05 -22.18
CA GLY A 51 11.36 2.16 -23.01
C GLY A 51 10.61 3.48 -22.78
N SER A 52 9.54 3.49 -21.99
CA SER A 52 8.76 4.72 -21.73
C SER A 52 9.51 5.78 -20.93
N LEU A 53 10.61 5.38 -20.27
CA LEU A 53 11.53 6.27 -19.58
C LEU A 53 12.89 6.40 -20.28
N LYS A 54 13.04 5.86 -21.50
CA LYS A 54 14.24 6.10 -22.31
C LYS A 54 14.19 7.53 -22.81
N THR A 55 15.20 8.30 -22.43
CA THR A 55 15.46 9.64 -22.97
C THR A 55 16.49 9.54 -24.08
N ASP A 56 16.41 10.39 -25.11
CA ASP A 56 17.46 10.50 -26.14
C ASP A 56 18.78 11.02 -25.57
N THR A 57 18.75 11.62 -24.39
CA THR A 57 19.92 12.10 -23.66
C THR A 57 20.65 10.97 -22.95
N PRO A 58 21.99 11.03 -22.86
CA PRO A 58 22.75 10.08 -22.06
C PRO A 58 22.28 10.09 -20.60
N PRO A 59 22.44 8.97 -19.88
CA PRO A 59 22.13 8.91 -18.45
C PRO A 59 22.90 10.01 -17.69
N PRO A 60 22.27 10.65 -16.70
CA PRO A 60 22.94 11.66 -15.88
C PRO A 60 24.09 11.02 -15.09
N THR A 61 25.15 11.80 -14.91
CA THR A 61 26.29 11.44 -14.07
C THR A 61 25.93 11.51 -12.59
N ASP A 62 26.69 10.83 -11.73
CA ASP A 62 26.44 10.80 -10.29
C ASP A 62 26.29 12.20 -9.67
N LYS A 63 27.10 13.16 -10.12
CA LYS A 63 27.02 14.57 -9.66
C LYS A 63 25.72 15.25 -10.07
N GLU A 64 25.20 14.94 -11.25
CA GLU A 64 23.93 15.49 -11.74
C GLU A 64 22.74 14.86 -11.00
N ILE A 65 22.84 13.56 -10.65
CA ILE A 65 21.86 12.88 -9.82
C ILE A 65 21.74 13.53 -8.44
N ASP A 66 22.87 13.84 -7.80
CA ASP A 66 22.88 14.51 -6.50
C ASP A 66 22.20 15.89 -6.56
N ALA A 67 22.45 16.66 -7.61
CA ALA A 67 21.80 17.95 -7.83
C ALA A 67 20.28 17.82 -8.09
N ILE A 68 19.85 16.81 -8.85
CA ILE A 68 18.43 16.51 -9.09
C ILE A 68 17.75 16.14 -7.76
N LEU A 69 18.41 15.32 -6.94
CA LEU A 69 17.91 14.93 -5.61
C LEU A 69 17.76 16.14 -4.69
N GLU A 70 18.77 17.01 -4.61
CA GLU A 70 18.74 18.22 -3.79
C GLU A 70 17.58 19.14 -4.17
N ASN A 71 17.40 19.38 -5.47
CA ASN A 71 16.29 20.20 -5.98
C ASN A 71 14.92 19.59 -5.66
N ARG A 72 14.78 18.27 -5.78
CA ARG A 72 13.54 17.57 -5.41
C ARG A 72 13.24 17.70 -3.92
N LEU A 73 14.25 17.55 -3.08
CA LEU A 73 14.10 17.66 -1.62
C LEU A 73 13.71 19.08 -1.22
N LYS A 74 14.31 20.10 -1.83
CA LYS A 74 13.89 21.51 -1.64
C LYS A 74 12.41 21.70 -1.96
N GLY A 75 11.96 21.29 -3.14
CA GLY A 75 10.56 21.47 -3.54
C GLY A 75 9.53 20.62 -2.78
N LYS A 76 9.96 19.56 -2.09
CA LYS A 76 9.06 18.70 -1.29
C LYS A 76 8.92 19.18 0.16
N TYR A 77 9.95 19.82 0.71
CA TYR A 77 10.04 20.13 2.13
C TYR A 77 10.16 21.63 2.45
N LEU A 78 10.35 22.50 1.45
CA LEU A 78 10.03 23.93 1.52
C LEU A 78 8.65 24.19 0.93
#